data_AF-A0AA37JJB0-F1
#
_entry.id   AF-A0AA37JJB0-F1
#
_cell.length_a   1.000
_cell.length_b   1.000
_cell.length_c   1.000
_cell.angle_alpha   90.00
_cell.angle_beta   90.00
_cell.angle_gamma   90.00
#
_symmetry.space_group_name_H-M   'P 1'
#
loop_
_entity.id
_entity.type
_entity.pdbx_description
1 polymer ?
#
loop_
_entity_poly.entity_id
_entity_poly.type
_entity_poly.pdbx_seq_one_letter_code
_entity_poly.pdbx_strand_id
1 'polypeptide(L)' 'MKKVSNRLVDNCGYNGVDLLCANGEAAGQSLPHFYIHIIHRRSGDGLGEQGEWPNFPGASKNIMDVYQELRI' A
#
# COMPACT_ATOMS: atom_id res chain seq x y z
N MET A 1 -3.17 10.49 10.55
CA MET A 1 -3.43 9.12 10.05
C MET A 1 -4.38 8.38 10.97
N LYS A 2 -3.94 7.86 12.14
CA LYS A 2 -4.78 7.07 13.09
C LYS A 2 -6.18 7.63 13.37
N LYS A 3 -6.30 8.93 13.66
CA LYS A 3 -7.61 9.57 13.92
C LYS A 3 -8.60 9.45 12.75
N VAL A 4 -8.11 9.62 11.52
CA VAL A 4 -8.94 9.52 10.31
C VAL A 4 -9.32 8.07 10.05
N SER A 5 -8.35 7.15 10.15
CA SER A 5 -8.57 5.71 9.97
C SER A 5 -9.59 5.17 10.97
N ASN A 6 -9.46 5.53 12.26
CA ASN A 6 -10.41 5.11 13.29
C ASN A 6 -11.81 5.62 12.99
N ARG A 7 -11.97 6.91 12.63
CA ARG A 7 -13.29 7.44 12.28
C ARG A 7 -13.94 6.71 11.11
N LEU A 8 -13.16 6.29 10.10
CA LEU A 8 -13.68 5.51 8.97
C LEU A 8 -14.24 4.16 9.44
N VAL A 9 -13.54 3.47 10.33
CA VAL A 9 -13.97 2.16 10.86
C VAL A 9 -15.11 2.34 11.88
N ASP A 10 -14.87 3.12 12.92
CA ASP A 10 -15.72 3.23 14.11
C ASP A 10 -17.03 3.99 13.83
N ASN A 11 -17.02 4.96 12.91
CA ASN A 11 -18.16 5.84 12.68
C ASN A 11 -18.75 5.76 11.26
N CYS A 12 -18.00 5.29 10.27
CA CYS A 12 -18.47 5.25 8.87
C CYS A 12 -18.77 3.81 8.38
N GLY A 13 -18.60 2.80 9.24
CA GLY A 13 -19.00 1.43 8.95
C GLY A 13 -18.16 0.75 7.87
N TYR A 14 -16.89 1.16 7.72
CA TYR A 14 -15.90 0.43 6.93
C TYR A 14 -15.25 -0.67 7.76
N ASN A 15 -14.75 -1.71 7.11
CA ASN A 15 -14.15 -2.87 7.79
C ASN A 15 -12.64 -2.71 8.02
N GLY A 16 -12.00 -1.77 7.33
CA GLY A 16 -10.57 -1.52 7.43
C GLY A 16 -10.12 -0.32 6.60
N VAL A 17 -8.81 -0.07 6.56
CA VAL A 17 -8.20 1.04 5.83
C VAL A 17 -6.81 0.63 5.30
N ASP A 18 -6.54 0.90 4.03
CA ASP A 18 -5.21 0.83 3.43
C ASP A 18 -4.52 2.19 3.43
N LEU A 19 -3.20 2.17 3.56
CA LEU A 19 -2.34 3.34 3.44
C LEU A 19 -1.41 3.14 2.24
N LEU A 20 -1.44 4.07 1.30
CA LEU A 20 -0.59 4.03 0.10
C LEU A 20 0.18 5.33 -0.05
N CYS A 21 1.50 5.22 -0.23
CA CYS A 21 2.37 6.35 -0.55
C CYS A 21 3.16 6.02 -1.82
N ALA A 22 2.82 6.68 -2.92
CA ALA A 22 3.55 6.60 -4.18
C ALA A 22 4.64 7.67 -4.20
N ASN A 23 5.89 7.27 -4.41
CA ASN A 23 7.04 8.17 -4.49
C ASN A 23 7.67 8.06 -5.89
N GLY A 24 7.52 9.12 -6.68
CA GLY A 24 7.93 9.18 -8.08
C GLY A 24 6.86 8.69 -9.06
N GLU A 25 6.96 9.16 -10.29
CA GLU A 25 6.01 8.89 -11.38
C GLU A 25 5.86 7.39 -11.65
N ALA A 26 6.97 6.63 -11.66
CA ALA A 26 6.95 5.19 -11.87
C ALA A 26 6.18 4.41 -10.78
N ALA A 27 6.08 4.97 -9.57
CA ALA A 27 5.27 4.41 -8.49
C ALA A 27 3.80 4.89 -8.53
N GLY A 28 3.43 5.74 -9.50
CA GLY A 28 2.08 6.28 -9.66
C GLY A 28 1.85 7.64 -8.98
N GLN A 29 2.91 8.36 -8.56
CA GLN A 29 2.74 9.69 -8.00
C GLN A 29 2.35 10.70 -9.09
N SER A 30 1.18 11.35 -8.94
CA SER A 30 0.65 12.28 -9.95
C SER A 30 1.04 13.74 -9.70
N LEU A 31 1.36 14.10 -8.45
CA LEU A 31 1.71 15.47 -8.06
C LEU A 31 3.03 15.49 -7.30
N PRO A 32 3.89 16.50 -7.54
CA PRO A 32 5.23 16.58 -6.94
C PRO A 32 5.18 17.12 -5.50
N HIS A 33 4.28 16.59 -4.67
CA HIS A 33 4.22 16.85 -3.24
C HIS A 33 4.03 15.53 -2.49
N PHE A 34 4.49 15.48 -1.25
CA PHE A 34 4.28 14.31 -0.41
C PHE A 34 2.81 14.20 0.00
N TYR A 35 2.18 13.08 -0.32
CA TYR A 35 0.85 12.73 0.15
C TYR A 35 0.75 11.23 0.42
N ILE A 36 -0.20 10.87 1.28
CA ILE A 36 -0.55 9.48 1.57
C ILE A 36 -2.04 9.33 1.31
N HIS A 37 -2.43 8.31 0.56
CA HIS A 37 -3.82 7.91 0.43
C HIS A 37 -4.26 7.16 1.69
N ILE A 38 -5.45 7.48 2.18
CA ILE A 38 -6.15 6.73 3.20
C ILE A 38 -7.39 6.15 2.51
N ILE A 39 -7.35 4.84 2.22
CA ILE A 39 -8.36 4.18 1.39
C ILE A 39 -9.22 3.31 2.31
N HIS A 40 -10.49 3.64 2.46
CA HIS A 40 -11.41 2.83 3.26
C HIS A 40 -11.73 1.50 2.55
N ARG A 41 -11.84 0.42 3.32
CA ARG A 41 -12.06 -0.93 2.77
C ARG A 41 -13.37 -1.53 3.26
N ARG A 42 -14.04 -2.31 2.41
CA ARG A 42 -15.18 -3.15 2.79
C ARG A 42 -14.84 -4.61 2.49
N SER A 43 -15.36 -5.52 3.30
CA SER A 43 -15.25 -6.95 3.00
C SER A 43 -15.90 -7.25 1.65
N GLY A 44 -15.18 -7.91 0.75
CA GLY A 44 -15.65 -8.23 -0.60
C GLY A 44 -15.70 -7.04 -1.56
N ASP A 45 -14.90 -6.00 -1.33
CA ASP A 45 -14.74 -4.88 -2.29
C ASP A 45 -13.81 -5.22 -3.47
N GLY A 46 -13.46 -6.51 -3.65
CA GLY A 46 -12.59 -7.02 -4.69
C GLY A 46 -11.10 -6.86 -4.39
N LEU A 47 -10.72 -5.81 -3.65
CA LEU A 47 -9.32 -5.47 -3.47
C LEU A 47 -8.53 -6.46 -2.58
N GLY A 48 -7.41 -7.00 -3.06
CA GLY A 48 -6.57 -7.97 -2.38
C GLY A 48 -7.09 -9.41 -2.39
N GLU A 49 -8.10 -9.72 -3.20
CA GLU A 49 -8.54 -11.09 -3.46
C GLU A 49 -7.48 -11.88 -4.25
N GLN A 50 -7.60 -13.22 -4.28
CA GLN A 50 -6.62 -14.10 -4.91
C GLN A 50 -6.41 -13.76 -6.39
N GLY A 51 -5.18 -13.39 -6.74
CA GLY A 51 -4.79 -12.99 -8.10
C GLY A 51 -4.61 -11.48 -8.29
N GLU A 52 -5.01 -10.65 -7.33
CA GLU A 52 -4.84 -9.19 -7.44
C GLU A 52 -3.41 -8.72 -7.17
N TRP A 53 -2.71 -9.38 -6.25
CA TRP A 53 -1.30 -9.06 -6.02
C TRP A 53 -0.45 -9.71 -7.11
N PRO A 54 0.29 -8.92 -7.89
CA PRO A 54 1.14 -9.46 -8.95
C PRO A 54 2.20 -10.37 -8.33
N ASN A 55 2.38 -11.54 -8.95
CA ASN A 55 3.59 -12.31 -8.72
C ASN A 55 4.73 -11.61 -9.45
N PHE A 56 5.85 -11.37 -8.77
CA PHE A 56 7.04 -10.74 -9.34
C PHE A 56 8.15 -11.79 -9.55
N PRO A 57 8.08 -12.63 -10.61
CA PRO A 57 9.07 -13.68 -10.84
C PRO A 57 10.45 -13.14 -11.26
N GLY A 58 10.57 -11.84 -11.52
CA GLY A 58 11.77 -11.21 -12.07
C GLY A 58 12.89 -10.91 -11.06
N ALA A 59 12.82 -11.40 -9.83
CA ALA A 59 13.87 -11.18 -8.85
C ALA A 59 15.17 -11.90 -9.28
N SER A 60 16.17 -11.12 -9.69
CA SER A 60 17.45 -11.64 -10.17
C SER A 60 18.51 -11.82 -9.07
N LYS A 61 18.30 -11.20 -7.90
CA LYS A 61 19.22 -11.27 -6.76
C LYS A 61 18.62 -12.08 -5.62
N ASN A 62 19.49 -12.76 -4.86
CA ASN A 62 19.09 -13.42 -3.62
C ASN A 62 18.65 -12.36 -2.58
N ILE A 63 17.64 -12.70 -1.78
CA ILE A 63 17.09 -11.80 -0.75
C ILE A 63 18.14 -11.35 0.28
N MET A 64 19.11 -12.21 0.61
CA MET A 64 20.15 -11.89 1.58
C MET A 64 21.15 -10.87 1.03
N ASP A 65 21.49 -10.95 -0.26
CA ASP A 65 22.37 -9.99 -0.91
C ASP A 65 21.72 -8.61 -0.97
N VAL A 66 20.43 -8.55 -1.34
CA VAL A 66 19.64 -7.31 -1.34
C VAL A 66 19.56 -6.71 0.06
N TYR A 67 19.37 -7.52 1.10
CA TYR A 67 19.37 -7.05 2.48
C TYR A 67 20.69 -6.38 2.86
N GLN A 68 21.84 -6.97 2.50
CA GLN A 68 23.14 -6.38 2.81
C GLN A 68 23.37 -5.06 2.06
N GLU A 69 22.91 -4.94 0.82
CA GLU A 69 22.99 -3.69 0.05
C GLU A 69 22.13 -2.57 0.64
N LEU A 70 20.93 -2.89 1.13
CA LEU A 70 19.96 -1.92 1.63
C LEU A 70 20.13 -1.55 3.10
N ARG A 71 20.95 -2.27 3.86
CA ARG A 71 21.15 -2.01 5.28
C ARG A 71 21.92 -0.71 5.48
N ILE A 72 21.20 0.33 5.90
CA ILE A 72 21.72 1.65 6.27
C ILE A 72 21.91 1.73 7.78
#